data_AF-A0A920AND6-F1
#
_entry.id   AF-A0A920AND6-F1
#
_cell.length_a   1.000
_cell.length_b   1.000
_cell.length_c   1.000
_cell.angle_alpha   90.00
_cell.angle_beta   90.00
_cell.angle_gamma   90.00
#
_symmetry.space_group_name_H-M   'P 1'
#
loop_
_entity.id
_entity.type
_entity.pdbx_description
1 polymer ?
#
loop_
_entity_poly.entity_id
_entity_poly.type
_entity_poly.pdbx_seq_one_letter_code
_entity_poly.pdbx_strand_id
1 'polypeptide(L)' 'MGLSIVLLAAGEGKRMKTDKPKPLVSLANHPLIQYSLDTAKELKPERIDFSDGL' A
#
# COMPACT_ATOMS: atom_id res chain seq x y z
N MET A 1 -12.61 18.50 11.18
CA MET A 1 -12.01 18.23 9.85
C MET A 1 -11.19 16.97 9.99
N GLY A 2 -11.53 15.91 9.25
CA GLY A 2 -10.86 14.62 9.30
C GLY A 2 -9.83 14.46 8.18
N LEU A 3 -8.73 13.77 8.46
CA LEU A 3 -7.75 13.38 7.45
C LEU A 3 -8.15 12.03 6.83
N SER A 4 -8.24 11.97 5.50
CA SER A 4 -8.41 10.73 4.75
C SER A 4 -7.20 10.49 3.86
N ILE A 5 -6.72 9.25 3.82
CA ILE A 5 -5.54 8.86 3.04
C ILE A 5 -5.94 7.75 2.07
N VAL A 6 -5.55 7.88 0.80
CA VAL A 6 -5.78 6.86 -0.23
C VAL A 6 -4.43 6.31 -0.70
N LEU A 7 -4.24 5.00 -0.54
CA LEU A 7 -3.04 4.27 -0.97
C LEU A 7 -3.33 3.60 -2.32
N LEU A 8 -2.80 4.19 -3.40
CA LEU A 8 -2.94 3.66 -4.76
C LEU A 8 -1.92 2.54 -5.01
N ALA A 9 -2.40 1.30 -5.07
CA ALA A 9 -1.57 0.11 -5.10
C ALA A 9 -1.89 -0.84 -6.28
N ALA A 10 -2.83 -0.46 -7.14
CA ALA A 10 -3.28 -1.18 -8.35
C ALA A 10 -2.23 -1.31 -9.48
N GLY A 11 -0.95 -1.13 -9.20
CA GLY A 11 0.10 -1.23 -10.21
C GLY A 11 0.41 -2.69 -10.54
N GLU A 12 0.09 -3.11 -11.77
CA GLU A 12 0.31 -4.47 -12.33
C GLU A 12 1.76 -4.99 -12.18
N GLY A 13 2.73 -4.12 -11.90
CA GLY A 13 4.09 -4.57 -11.63
C GLY A 13 4.77 -5.21 -12.85
N LYS A 14 4.39 -4.83 -14.08
CA LYS A 14 4.81 -5.44 -15.36
C LYS A 14 6.31 -5.72 -15.58
N ARG A 15 7.20 -5.05 -14.84
CA ARG A 15 8.65 -5.29 -14.86
C ARG A 15 9.14 -6.23 -13.75
N MET A 16 8.35 -6.41 -12.70
CA MET A 16 8.57 -7.38 -11.64
C MET A 16 7.89 -8.69 -12.06
N LYS A 17 8.68 -9.63 -12.58
CA LYS A 17 8.24 -10.96 -13.01
C LYS A 17 7.82 -11.84 -11.81
N THR A 18 6.78 -11.44 -11.09
CA THR A 18 6.27 -12.11 -9.89
C THR A 18 4.76 -12.25 -10.00
N ASP A 19 4.24 -13.42 -9.61
CA ASP A 19 2.80 -13.70 -9.56
C ASP A 19 2.10 -12.91 -8.44
N LYS A 20 2.86 -12.33 -7.50
CA LYS A 20 2.32 -11.45 -6.45
C LYS A 20 2.19 -10.00 -6.95
N PRO A 21 1.06 -9.32 -6.66
CA PRO A 21 0.90 -7.89 -6.92
C PRO A 21 2.05 -7.08 -6.29
N LYS A 22 2.52 -6.04 -6.99
CA LYS A 22 3.66 -5.19 -6.57
C LYS A 22 3.62 -4.72 -5.09
N PRO A 23 2.48 -4.31 -4.51
CA PRO A 23 2.41 -3.85 -3.12
C PRO A 23 2.68 -4.96 -2.09
N LEU A 24 2.46 -6.22 -2.48
CA LEU A 24 2.61 -7.40 -1.63
C LEU A 24 4.00 -8.06 -1.76
N VAL A 25 4.86 -7.52 -2.62
CA VAL A 25 6.27 -7.95 -2.67
C VAL A 25 6.93 -7.58 -1.34
N SER A 26 7.62 -8.55 -0.73
CA SER A 26 8.26 -8.37 0.55
C SER A 26 9.59 -7.62 0.42
N LEU A 27 9.81 -6.62 1.27
CA LEU A 27 11.06 -5.93 1.50
C LEU A 27 11.39 -6.06 2.99
N ALA A 28 12.58 -6.54 3.34
CA ALA A 28 13.02 -6.75 4.72
C ALA A 28 11.98 -7.49 5.60
N ASN A 29 11.36 -8.55 5.07
CA ASN A 29 10.31 -9.38 5.69
C ASN A 29 8.93 -8.71 5.85
N HIS A 30 8.73 -7.50 5.33
CA HIS A 30 7.44 -6.81 5.35
C HIS A 30 6.92 -6.59 3.93
N PRO A 31 5.60 -6.72 3.67
CA PRO A 31 5.02 -6.27 2.41
C PRO A 31 5.35 -4.80 2.16
N LEU A 32 5.71 -4.43 0.94
CA LEU A 32 6.13 -3.07 0.61
C LEU A 32 5.08 -2.01 0.98
N ILE A 33 3.79 -2.36 0.89
CA ILE A 33 2.69 -1.48 1.33
C ILE A 33 2.67 -1.21 2.84
N GLN A 34 3.22 -2.10 3.66
CA GLN A 34 3.20 -1.98 5.12
C GLN A 34 3.88 -0.69 5.58
N TYR A 35 4.99 -0.30 4.94
CA TYR A 35 5.69 0.95 5.24
C TYR A 35 4.81 2.18 5.03
N SER A 36 4.09 2.25 3.90
CA SER A 36 3.17 3.35 3.62
C SER A 36 1.97 3.36 4.57
N LEU A 37 1.48 2.18 4.95
CA LEU A 37 0.38 2.05 5.91
C LEU A 37 0.80 2.49 7.31
N ASP A 38 2.01 2.16 7.75
CA ASP A 38 2.52 2.53 9.06
C ASP A 38 2.71 4.04 9.19
N THR A 39 3.32 4.68 8.18
CA THR A 39 3.40 6.15 8.11
C THR A 39 2.01 6.80 8.05
N ALA A 40 1.08 6.22 7.29
CA ALA A 40 -0.28 6.76 7.22
C ALA A 40 -0.99 6.70 8.59
N LYS A 41 -0.77 5.65 9.38
CA LYS A 41 -1.35 5.53 10.74
C LYS A 41 -0.79 6.55 11.72
N GLU A 42 0.48 6.93 11.60
CA GLU A 42 1.11 7.96 12.45
C GLU A 42 0.42 9.32 12.32
N LEU A 43 -0.16 9.61 11.15
CA LEU A 43 -0.93 10.83 10.88
C LEU A 43 -2.33 10.83 11.50
N LYS A 44 -2.75 9.74 12.15
CA LYS A 44 -4.06 9.55 12.80
C LYS A 44 -5.24 9.95 11.88
N PRO A 45 -5.33 9.41 10.66
CA PRO A 45 -6.43 9.68 9.75
C PRO A 45 -7.72 9.07 10.30
N GLU A 46 -8.86 9.69 9.97
CA GLU A 46 -10.18 9.11 10.21
C GLU A 46 -10.45 7.92 9.28
N ARG A 47 -9.78 7.88 8.12
CA ARG A 47 -9.98 6.84 7.10
C ARG A 47 -8.70 6.61 6.29
N ILE A 48 -8.40 5.33 6.03
CA ILE A 48 -7.38 4.90 5.08
C ILE A 48 -8.05 3.95 4.10
N ASP A 49 -8.07 4.31 2.82
CA ASP A 49 -8.56 3.46 1.74
C ASP A 49 -7.38 2.91 0.93
N PHE A 50 -7.45 1.63 0.58
CA PHE A 50 -6.44 0.95 -0.22
C PHE A 50 -7.09 0.47 -1.52
N SER A 51 -6.54 0.89 -2.67
CA SER A 51 -7.03 0.44 -3.98
C SER A 51 -5.99 -0.48 -4.61
N ASP A 52 -6.28 -1.78 -4.64
CA ASP A 52 -5.47 -2.83 -5.28
C ASP A 52 -5.88 -3.14 -6.72
N GLY A 53 -6.94 -2.53 -7.23
CA GLY A 53 -7.35 -2.66 -8.64
C GLY A 53 -7.79 -4.07 -9.03
N LEU A 54 -8.07 -4.93 -8.04
CA LEU A 54 -8.81 -6.18 -8.19
C LEU A 54 -10.32 -5.91 -8.14
#